data_AF-A0A6L6X4P8-F1
#
_entry.id   AF-A0A6L6X4P8-F1
#
_cell.length_a   1.000
_cell.length_b   1.000
_cell.length_c   1.000
_cell.angle_alpha   90.00
_cell.angle_beta   90.00
_cell.angle_gamma   90.00
#
_symmetry.space_group_name_H-M   'P 1'
#
loop_
_entity.id
_entity.type
_entity.pdbx_description
1 polymer ?
#
loop_
_entity_poly.entity_id
_entity_poly.type
_entity_poly.pdbx_seq_one_letter_code
_entity_poly.pdbx_strand_id
1 'polypeptide(L)'
;MEERARRALGATAAIIAVAGTLTLASPAPASAETTTHCTSAIGFRDTLTHRGTLHAKLESCPGFTDSGAPYIFTVDAYYSTEVYGLPPVVGLVRRDNQLADCTAVTVDETHLKATGCHIVNQPRPEADRSSR
;
A
#
# COMPACT_ATOMS: atom_id res chain seq x y z
N MET A 1 61.83 -47.53 -36.57
CA MET A 1 61.32 -47.45 -37.95
C MET A 1 60.46 -46.21 -38.03
N GLU A 2 60.83 -45.32 -38.95
CA GLU A 2 60.02 -44.21 -39.52
C GLU A 2 59.48 -43.13 -38.57
N GLU A 3 59.28 -41.87 -38.95
CA GLU A 3 59.83 -40.97 -39.96
C GLU A 3 59.21 -39.58 -39.63
N ARG A 4 60.04 -38.53 -39.65
CA ARG A 4 59.76 -37.09 -39.93
C ARG A 4 58.39 -36.50 -39.53
N ALA A 5 58.37 -35.52 -38.62
CA ALA A 5 58.52 -34.08 -38.88
C ALA A 5 57.44 -33.44 -39.77
N ARG A 6 56.69 -32.46 -39.21
CA ARG A 6 56.63 -31.06 -39.70
C ARG A 6 55.82 -30.14 -38.77
N ARG A 7 56.27 -28.88 -38.77
CA ARG A 7 55.83 -27.66 -38.07
C ARG A 7 54.39 -27.27 -38.47
N ALA A 8 53.62 -26.41 -37.80
CA ALA A 8 53.98 -25.06 -37.39
C ALA A 8 52.90 -24.39 -36.49
N LEU A 9 53.41 -23.49 -35.64
CA LEU A 9 52.84 -22.24 -35.10
C LEU A 9 51.32 -22.04 -35.01
N GLY A 10 50.88 -21.65 -33.81
CA GLY A 10 50.06 -20.44 -33.69
C GLY A 10 49.17 -20.34 -32.47
N ALA A 11 49.37 -19.24 -31.72
CA ALA A 11 48.42 -18.57 -30.83
C ALA A 11 48.32 -19.03 -29.36
N THR A 12 49.00 -18.23 -28.55
CA THR A 12 48.91 -18.02 -27.11
C THR A 12 47.54 -17.48 -26.64
N ALA A 13 47.28 -17.68 -25.35
CA ALA A 13 46.37 -16.93 -24.46
C ALA A 13 44.88 -17.34 -24.50
N ALA A 14 44.14 -17.37 -23.40
CA ALA A 14 44.31 -16.71 -22.11
C ALA A 14 43.67 -17.55 -20.98
N ILE A 15 44.26 -17.48 -19.79
CA ILE A 15 43.67 -17.99 -18.54
C ILE A 15 42.55 -17.00 -18.15
N ILE A 16 41.29 -17.46 -18.18
CA ILE A 16 40.15 -16.65 -17.75
C ILE A 16 40.07 -16.72 -16.23
N ALA A 17 40.48 -15.63 -15.57
CA ALA A 17 40.17 -15.39 -14.17
C ALA A 17 38.69 -15.02 -14.06
N VAL A 18 37.88 -15.89 -13.44
CA VAL A 18 36.46 -15.60 -13.16
C VAL A 18 36.41 -14.68 -11.94
N ALA A 19 36.29 -13.38 -12.19
CA ALA A 19 35.90 -12.40 -11.19
C ALA A 19 34.37 -12.53 -10.97
N GLY A 20 33.97 -13.22 -9.90
CA GLY A 20 32.58 -13.26 -9.47
C GLY A 20 32.16 -11.89 -8.94
N THR A 21 31.47 -11.10 -9.76
CA THR A 21 30.80 -9.88 -9.29
C THR A 21 29.58 -10.29 -8.48
N LEU A 22 29.67 -10.17 -7.15
CA LEU A 22 28.51 -10.10 -6.27
C LEU A 22 27.71 -8.86 -6.68
N THR A 23 26.69 -9.05 -7.51
CA THR A 23 25.69 -8.02 -7.77
C THR A 23 24.86 -7.88 -6.51
N LEU A 24 25.21 -6.89 -5.69
CA LEU A 24 24.31 -6.36 -4.66
C LEU A 24 23.03 -5.92 -5.38
N ALA A 25 21.95 -6.67 -5.23
CA ALA A 25 20.65 -6.23 -5.71
C ALA A 25 20.33 -4.90 -5.03
N SER A 26 20.18 -3.83 -5.82
CA SER A 26 19.74 -2.55 -5.30
C SER A 26 18.42 -2.74 -4.54
N PRO A 27 18.24 -2.11 -3.37
CA PRO A 27 16.94 -2.14 -2.69
C PRO A 27 15.88 -1.64 -3.67
N ALA A 28 14.79 -2.38 -3.79
CA ALA A 28 13.64 -1.94 -4.57
C ALA A 28 13.24 -0.53 -4.09
N PRO A 29 12.88 0.39 -5.00
CA PRO A 29 12.42 1.71 -4.57
C PRO A 29 11.25 1.52 -3.60
N ALA A 30 11.29 2.24 -2.47
CA ALA A 30 10.16 2.28 -1.55
C ALA A 30 8.91 2.64 -2.36
N SER A 31 7.86 1.82 -2.26
CA SER A 31 6.58 2.14 -2.88
C SER A 31 6.13 3.48 -2.31
N ALA A 32 5.71 4.39 -3.19
CA ALA A 32 4.96 5.57 -2.79
C ALA A 32 3.78 5.11 -1.94
N GLU A 33 3.62 5.65 -0.73
CA GLU A 33 2.46 5.42 0.14
C GLU A 33 1.99 6.78 0.65
N THR A 34 0.70 7.03 0.56
CA THR A 34 0.08 8.24 1.11
C THR A 34 -0.67 7.88 2.37
N THR A 35 -0.09 8.18 3.53
CA THR A 35 -0.76 8.01 4.82
C THR A 35 -1.38 9.34 5.27
N THR A 36 -2.62 9.35 5.73
CA THR A 36 -3.28 10.57 6.20
C THR A 36 -4.24 10.29 7.35
N HIS A 37 -4.23 11.17 8.35
CA HIS A 37 -5.24 11.17 9.41
C HIS A 37 -6.36 12.14 9.07
N CYS A 38 -7.60 11.69 9.28
CA CYS A 38 -8.80 12.47 9.10
C CYS A 38 -9.64 12.46 10.39
N THR A 39 -10.07 13.63 10.85
CA THR A 39 -10.99 13.77 11.99
C THR A 39 -12.40 13.29 11.65
N SER A 40 -12.83 13.41 10.39
CA SER A 40 -14.11 12.87 9.95
C SER A 40 -14.14 12.58 8.46
N ALA A 41 -14.96 11.59 8.09
CA ALA A 41 -15.29 11.30 6.71
C ALA A 41 -16.69 10.68 6.60
N ILE A 42 -17.25 10.71 5.39
CA ILE A 42 -18.50 10.04 5.04
C ILE A 42 -18.26 9.01 3.93
N GLY A 43 -19.18 8.06 3.75
CA GLY A 43 -19.09 7.17 2.60
C GLY A 43 -20.06 6.00 2.57
N PHE A 44 -19.63 4.96 1.88
CA PHE A 44 -20.34 3.71 1.75
C PHE A 44 -19.43 2.56 2.19
N ARG A 45 -19.99 1.58 2.89
CA ARG A 45 -19.28 0.36 3.28
C ARG A 45 -20.18 -0.86 3.15
N ASP A 46 -19.71 -1.84 2.40
CA ASP A 46 -20.24 -3.20 2.44
C ASP A 46 -19.64 -3.92 3.65
N THR A 47 -20.49 -4.39 4.57
CA THR A 47 -20.01 -5.01 5.82
C THR A 47 -19.54 -6.45 5.65
N LEU A 48 -19.96 -7.14 4.59
CA LEU A 48 -19.55 -8.51 4.29
C LEU A 48 -18.17 -8.54 3.64
N THR A 49 -17.89 -7.59 2.74
CA THR A 49 -16.62 -7.54 2.00
C THR A 49 -15.63 -6.50 2.54
N HIS A 50 -16.08 -5.67 3.48
CA HIS A 50 -15.35 -4.50 3.99
C HIS A 50 -14.94 -3.51 2.89
N ARG A 51 -15.55 -3.57 1.71
CA ARG A 51 -15.26 -2.66 0.60
C ARG A 51 -16.08 -1.39 0.69
N GLY A 52 -15.52 -0.28 0.24
CA GLY A 52 -16.19 1.00 0.38
C GLY A 52 -15.56 2.17 -0.34
N THR A 53 -16.08 3.35 0.01
CA THR A 53 -15.57 4.65 -0.42
C THR A 53 -15.46 5.58 0.77
N LEU A 54 -14.53 6.54 0.68
CA LEU A 54 -14.34 7.57 1.69
C LEU A 54 -14.40 8.93 1.00
N HIS A 55 -15.21 9.83 1.54
CA HIS A 55 -15.29 11.22 1.12
C HIS A 55 -15.06 12.08 2.35
N ALA A 56 -14.12 13.00 2.29
CA ALA A 56 -13.82 13.90 3.39
C ALA A 56 -13.58 15.30 2.86
N LYS A 57 -13.85 16.30 3.67
CA LYS A 57 -13.34 17.64 3.38
C LYS A 57 -11.85 17.68 3.67
N LEU A 58 -11.09 18.44 2.89
CA LEU A 58 -9.65 18.61 3.13
C LEU A 58 -9.36 19.20 4.52
N GLU A 59 -10.24 20.09 5.02
CA GLU A 59 -10.15 20.61 6.40
C GLU A 59 -10.24 19.52 7.47
N SER A 60 -10.91 18.39 7.16
CA SER A 60 -11.02 17.24 8.05
C SER A 60 -9.81 16.32 7.99
N CYS A 61 -8.96 16.43 6.96
CA CYS A 61 -7.76 15.61 6.74
C CYS A 61 -6.52 16.51 6.66
N PRO A 62 -6.15 17.18 7.77
CA PRO A 62 -5.09 18.17 7.76
C PRO A 62 -3.77 17.55 7.33
N GLY A 63 -3.07 18.22 6.41
CA GLY A 63 -1.76 17.77 5.93
C GLY A 63 -1.82 16.67 4.86
N PHE A 64 -3.00 16.34 4.32
CA PHE A 64 -3.09 15.47 3.14
C PHE A 64 -2.16 15.98 2.03
N THR A 65 -1.22 15.13 1.62
CA THR A 65 -0.30 15.38 0.52
C THR A 65 -0.21 14.11 -0.31
N ASP A 66 -0.61 14.18 -1.58
CA ASP A 66 -0.60 13.02 -2.46
C ASP A 66 0.85 12.61 -2.76
N SER A 67 1.24 11.45 -2.22
CA SER A 67 2.53 10.81 -2.45
C SER A 67 2.41 9.61 -3.40
N GLY A 68 1.20 9.30 -3.89
CA GLY A 68 0.88 8.12 -4.68
C GLY A 68 0.20 6.99 -3.89
N ALA A 69 -0.34 6.01 -4.62
CA ALA A 69 -1.00 4.83 -4.06
C ALA A 69 0.02 3.81 -3.50
N PRO A 70 -0.31 3.09 -2.42
CA PRO A 70 -1.62 3.02 -1.76
C PRO A 70 -1.92 4.23 -0.88
N TYR A 71 -3.22 4.49 -0.66
CA TYR A 71 -3.73 5.59 0.16
C TYR A 71 -4.31 5.04 1.46
N ILE A 72 -3.63 5.29 2.57
CA ILE A 72 -3.98 4.79 3.90
C ILE A 72 -4.56 5.93 4.73
N PHE A 73 -5.84 5.83 5.08
CA PHE A 73 -6.53 6.80 5.91
C PHE A 73 -6.88 6.22 7.28
N THR A 74 -6.53 6.95 8.34
CA THR A 74 -7.10 6.73 9.68
C THR A 74 -8.17 7.77 9.92
N VAL A 75 -9.40 7.34 10.25
CA VAL A 75 -10.56 8.23 10.39
C VAL A 75 -11.14 8.12 11.79
N ASP A 76 -11.18 9.23 12.52
CA ASP A 76 -11.74 9.22 13.89
C ASP A 76 -13.24 8.97 13.88
N ALA A 77 -14.00 9.67 13.03
CA ALA A 77 -15.44 9.49 12.88
C ALA A 77 -15.84 9.25 11.41
N TYR A 78 -16.25 8.03 11.09
CA TYR A 78 -16.71 7.63 9.76
C TYR A 78 -18.23 7.42 9.74
N TYR A 79 -18.94 8.26 9.00
CA TYR A 79 -20.39 8.15 8.80
C TYR A 79 -20.67 7.44 7.48
N SER A 80 -21.17 6.22 7.53
CA SER A 80 -21.38 5.44 6.31
C SER A 80 -22.80 4.94 6.16
N THR A 81 -23.21 4.90 4.89
CA THR A 81 -24.29 4.01 4.48
C THR A 81 -23.70 2.61 4.42
N GLU A 82 -24.18 1.73 5.28
CA GLU A 82 -23.71 0.35 5.37
C GLU A 82 -24.79 -0.60 4.83
N VAL A 83 -24.34 -1.63 4.11
CA VAL A 83 -25.18 -2.75 3.67
C VAL A 83 -24.89 -3.96 4.54
N TYR A 84 -25.93 -4.56 5.11
CA TYR A 84 -25.86 -5.68 6.05
C TYR A 84 -26.77 -6.84 5.66
N GLY A 85 -26.35 -8.06 5.97
CA GLY A 85 -27.22 -9.25 6.01
C GLY A 85 -27.71 -9.76 4.65
N LEU A 86 -28.52 -10.81 4.71
CA LEU A 86 -29.23 -11.41 3.58
C LEU A 86 -30.69 -11.67 3.99
N PRO A 87 -31.69 -10.94 3.43
CA PRO A 87 -31.57 -9.93 2.38
C PRO A 87 -30.83 -8.65 2.85
N PRO A 88 -30.26 -7.86 1.92
CA PRO A 88 -29.49 -6.67 2.26
C PRO A 88 -30.39 -5.59 2.89
N VAL A 89 -29.98 -5.10 4.05
CA VAL A 89 -30.56 -3.94 4.73
C VAL A 89 -29.57 -2.78 4.63
N VAL A 90 -30.08 -1.58 4.34
CA VAL A 90 -29.28 -0.35 4.26
C VAL A 90 -29.53 0.48 5.51
N GLY A 91 -28.46 0.88 6.19
CA GLY A 91 -28.54 1.73 7.38
C GLY A 91 -27.45 2.80 7.42
N LEU A 92 -27.73 3.92 8.07
CA LEU A 92 -26.72 4.95 8.33
C LEU A 92 -26.07 4.66 9.69
N VAL A 93 -24.74 4.47 9.69
CA VAL A 93 -24.00 4.12 10.90
C VAL A 93 -22.74 4.98 11.04
N ARG A 94 -22.48 5.39 12.28
CA ARG A 94 -21.24 6.05 12.69
C ARG A 94 -20.31 5.00 13.28
N ARG A 95 -19.10 4.92 12.74
CA ARG A 95 -18.00 4.07 13.25
C ARG A 95 -16.86 4.96 13.69
N ASP A 96 -16.30 4.66 14.86
CA ASP A 96 -15.11 5.36 15.35
C ASP A 96 -13.83 4.60 14.97
N ASN A 97 -12.72 5.32 14.82
CA ASN A 97 -11.36 4.79 14.60
C ASN A 97 -11.30 3.79 13.44
N GLN A 98 -11.63 4.23 12.23
CA GLN A 98 -11.54 3.38 11.04
C GLN A 98 -10.16 3.48 10.39
N LEU A 99 -9.71 2.37 9.81
CA LEU A 99 -8.60 2.31 8.86
C LEU A 99 -9.18 2.02 7.48
N ALA A 100 -8.86 2.85 6.51
CA ALA A 100 -9.22 2.65 5.11
C ALA A 100 -7.96 2.56 4.26
N ASP A 101 -7.77 1.42 3.61
CA ASP A 101 -6.73 1.21 2.60
C ASP A 101 -7.37 1.31 1.21
N CYS A 102 -7.04 2.36 0.46
CA CYS A 102 -7.68 2.73 -0.79
C CYS A 102 -6.66 2.74 -1.95
N THR A 103 -7.14 2.42 -3.14
CA THR A 103 -6.29 2.29 -4.34
C THR A 103 -6.23 3.55 -5.19
N ALA A 104 -7.17 4.48 -5.00
CA ALA A 104 -7.25 5.72 -5.76
C ALA A 104 -7.85 6.85 -4.94
N VAL A 105 -7.33 8.07 -5.13
CA VAL A 105 -7.85 9.30 -4.56
C VAL A 105 -8.03 10.33 -5.68
N THR A 106 -9.12 11.08 -5.61
CA THR A 106 -9.34 12.30 -6.39
C THR A 106 -9.55 13.45 -5.42
N VAL A 107 -8.89 14.58 -5.67
CA VAL A 107 -8.98 15.79 -4.86
C VAL A 107 -9.57 16.91 -5.71
N ASP A 108 -10.55 17.62 -5.17
CA ASP A 108 -11.02 18.91 -5.69
C ASP A 108 -10.61 20.04 -4.74
N GLU A 109 -11.13 21.25 -4.93
CA GLU A 109 -10.76 22.43 -4.14
C GLU A 109 -10.97 22.27 -2.63
N THR A 110 -11.95 21.46 -2.22
CA THR A 110 -12.37 21.38 -0.80
C THR A 110 -12.56 19.96 -0.29
N HIS A 111 -12.61 18.97 -1.16
CA HIS A 111 -12.89 17.59 -0.81
C HIS A 111 -11.86 16.63 -1.39
N LEU A 112 -11.67 15.53 -0.68
CA LEU A 112 -11.00 14.34 -1.15
C LEU A 112 -12.02 13.22 -1.27
N LYS A 113 -11.87 12.39 -2.30
CA LYS A 113 -12.64 11.17 -2.51
C LYS A 113 -11.67 10.02 -2.74
N ALA A 114 -11.69 9.04 -1.85
CA ALA A 114 -10.95 7.80 -1.96
C ALA A 114 -11.88 6.65 -2.38
N THR A 115 -11.39 5.79 -3.28
CA THR A 115 -12.13 4.67 -3.86
C THR A 115 -11.30 3.38 -3.86
N GLY A 116 -11.96 2.24 -4.04
CA GLY A 116 -11.33 0.93 -3.91
C GLY A 116 -10.98 0.57 -2.46
N CYS A 117 -11.59 1.25 -1.50
CA CYS A 117 -11.20 1.17 -0.09
C CYS A 117 -11.56 -0.18 0.52
N HIS A 118 -10.67 -0.72 1.34
CA HIS A 118 -10.94 -1.75 2.34
C HIS A 118 -10.98 -1.08 3.72
N ILE A 119 -12.14 -1.10 4.37
CA ILE A 119 -12.43 -0.32 5.58
C ILE A 119 -12.70 -1.24 6.77
N VAL A 120 -11.83 -1.14 7.77
CA VAL A 120 -11.89 -1.92 9.01
C VAL A 120 -11.82 -1.01 10.23
N ASN A 121 -12.27 -1.52 11.38
CA ASN A 121 -11.98 -0.84 12.64
C ASN A 121 -10.48 -0.99 12.93
N GLN A 122 -9.83 0.09 13.33
CA GLN A 122 -8.49 -0.02 13.90
C GLN A 122 -8.56 -0.86 15.18
N PRO A 123 -7.57 -1.75 15.39
CA PRO A 123 -7.37 -2.33 16.71
C PRO A 123 -7.21 -1.18 17.70
N ARG A 124 -8.03 -1.17 18.75
CA ARG A 124 -7.81 -0.23 19.86
C ARG A 124 -6.41 -0.53 20.37
N PRO A 125 -5.50 0.46 20.49
CA PRO A 125 -4.20 0.19 21.09
C PRO A 125 -4.47 -0.45 22.45
N GLU A 126 -3.95 -1.67 22.67
CA GLU A 126 -4.05 -2.33 23.96
C GLU A 126 -3.42 -1.36 24.96
N ALA A 127 -4.27 -0.72 25.77
CA ALA A 127 -3.79 0.05 26.90
C ALA A 127 -2.93 -0.91 27.73
N ASP A 128 -1.68 -0.52 27.88
CA ASP A 128 -0.61 -1.20 28.59
C ASP A 128 -1.16 -2.06 29.74
N ARG A 129 -1.25 -3.38 29.48
CA ARG A 129 -1.67 -4.37 30.49
C ARG A 129 -0.51 -4.65 31.48
N SER A 130 0.55 -3.83 31.46
CA SER A 130 1.69 -3.88 32.38
C SER A 130 1.55 -2.88 33.52
N SER A 131 0.48 -2.99 34.30
CA SER A 131 0.42 -2.47 35.68
C SER A 131 -0.67 -3.23 36.44
N ARG A 132 -0.33 -4.47 36.82
CA ARG A 132 -0.96 -5.16 37.95
C ARG A 132 0.00 -5.13 39.12
#